data_AF-A0A2G7FJD7-F1
#
_entry.id   AF-A0A2G7FJD7-F1
#
_cell.length_a   1.000
_cell.length_b   1.000
_cell.length_c   1.000
_cell.angle_alpha   90.00
_cell.angle_beta   90.00
_cell.angle_gamma   90.00
#
_symmetry.space_group_name_H-M   'P 1'
#
loop_
_entity.id
_entity.type
_entity.pdbx_description
1 polymer ?
#
loop_
_entity_poly.entity_id
_entity_poly.type
_entity_poly.pdbx_seq_one_letter_code
_entity_poly.pdbx_strand_id
1 'polypeptide(L)'
;MGQPTPAGERLSYRLNGFKCWLVSVLTILLLWAAGVIDLHFIALNWGDFLSASTYYAWTLAILAVFKAHLAPSHLMDRKFSGNLFTDMYNGIELHPRIGEYWDVKLFHNGHCAMTGWTLIDLSFIALQYQKYGFITNSIVIVSLLRALVSVDFLWNEDWYLRSIDICEEPFGFYFAFGSGFFLHFMYTLQSQYLIQYPVSVSPGTAFFLLLLGGTGYVIYYLASDQKNTVRKTGGDCVVAGERAKCIKAQFVTKDGVIQENLLIYSGMSANLPLPGYDHDFGYLIRIRIMGNCSSSKLRWRSVDDSSNGRCLRV
;
A
#
# COMPACT_ATOMS: atom_id res chain seq x y z
N MET A 1 -16.45 8.23 0.69
CA MET A 1 -15.80 9.54 0.45
C MET A 1 -14.41 9.49 1.03
N GLY A 2 -13.44 10.14 0.38
CA GLY A 2 -12.08 10.29 0.90
C GLY A 2 -11.98 11.32 2.03
N GLN A 3 -10.77 11.48 2.57
CA GLN A 3 -10.47 12.55 3.50
C GLN A 3 -10.51 13.92 2.79
N PRO A 4 -10.81 15.01 3.51
CA PRO A 4 -10.73 16.35 2.94
C PRO A 4 -9.28 16.66 2.56
N THR A 5 -9.08 17.21 1.35
CA THR A 5 -7.77 17.65 0.88
C THR A 5 -7.28 18.88 1.66
N PRO A 6 -6.01 19.29 1.54
CA PRO A 6 -5.53 20.53 2.12
C PRO A 6 -6.29 21.79 1.67
N ALA A 7 -6.94 21.77 0.51
CA ALA A 7 -7.85 22.82 0.05
C ALA A 7 -9.31 22.66 0.54
N GLY A 8 -9.60 21.63 1.33
CA GLY A 8 -10.93 21.38 1.91
C GLY A 8 -11.87 20.54 1.05
N GLU A 9 -11.42 20.07 -0.12
CA GLU A 9 -12.25 19.32 -1.06
C GLU A 9 -12.47 17.88 -0.57
N ARG A 10 -13.71 17.40 -0.62
CA ARG A 10 -14.04 16.00 -0.28
C ARG A 10 -14.32 15.19 -1.54
N LEU A 11 -13.42 14.28 -1.83
CA LEU A 11 -13.46 13.52 -3.07
C LEU A 11 -14.31 12.25 -2.96
N SER A 12 -15.11 12.00 -3.98
CA SER A 12 -15.87 10.75 -4.14
C SER A 12 -15.02 9.71 -4.86
N TYR A 13 -15.14 8.45 -4.41
CA TYR A 13 -14.39 7.31 -4.93
C TYR A 13 -15.35 6.15 -5.17
N ARG A 14 -15.19 5.48 -6.31
CA ARG A 14 -15.86 4.21 -6.58
C ARG A 14 -14.90 3.07 -6.26
N LEU A 15 -15.18 2.35 -5.17
CA LEU A 15 -14.36 1.24 -4.71
C LEU A 15 -14.88 -0.06 -5.31
N ASN A 16 -14.10 -0.63 -6.21
CA ASN A 16 -14.40 -1.88 -6.89
C ASN A 16 -13.13 -2.71 -7.16
N GLY A 17 -12.03 -2.45 -6.45
CA GLY A 17 -10.74 -3.11 -6.62
C GLY A 17 -10.84 -4.63 -6.65
N PHE A 18 -11.47 -5.25 -5.64
CA PHE A 18 -11.61 -6.71 -5.59
C PHE A 18 -12.35 -7.29 -6.82
N LYS A 19 -13.41 -6.62 -7.30
CA LYS A 19 -14.16 -7.07 -8.48
C LYS A 19 -13.30 -6.96 -9.74
N CYS A 20 -12.57 -5.86 -9.90
CA CYS A 20 -11.65 -5.66 -11.02
C CYS A 20 -10.53 -6.72 -11.03
N TRP A 21 -9.95 -7.00 -9.87
CA TRP A 21 -8.95 -8.06 -9.70
C TRP A 21 -9.51 -9.43 -10.07
N LEU A 22 -10.68 -9.79 -9.55
CA LEU A 22 -11.31 -11.08 -9.83
C LEU A 22 -11.57 -11.25 -11.33
N VAL A 23 -12.15 -10.25 -11.98
CA VAL A 23 -12.38 -10.25 -13.42
C VAL A 23 -11.06 -10.38 -14.19
N SER A 24 -10.02 -9.64 -13.78
CA SER A 24 -8.71 -9.66 -14.46
C SER A 24 -8.03 -11.02 -14.36
N VAL A 25 -7.95 -11.59 -13.16
CA VAL A 25 -7.35 -12.92 -12.93
C VAL A 25 -8.15 -14.01 -13.65
N LEU A 26 -9.48 -14.01 -13.55
CA LEU A 26 -10.32 -14.98 -14.25
C LEU A 26 -10.18 -14.86 -15.77
N THR A 27 -10.14 -13.64 -16.32
CA THR A 27 -9.96 -13.43 -17.76
C THR A 27 -8.62 -14.00 -18.22
N ILE A 28 -7.54 -13.74 -17.49
CA ILE A 28 -6.21 -14.27 -17.80
C ILE A 28 -6.19 -15.81 -17.74
N LEU A 29 -6.80 -16.41 -16.71
CA LEU A 29 -6.88 -17.87 -16.58
C LEU A 29 -7.73 -18.51 -17.69
N LEU A 30 -8.83 -17.87 -18.09
CA LEU A 30 -9.67 -18.33 -19.20
C LEU A 30 -8.96 -18.23 -20.55
N LEU A 31 -8.26 -17.12 -20.81
CA LEU A 31 -7.46 -16.95 -22.02
C LEU A 31 -6.30 -17.95 -22.07
N TRP A 32 -5.68 -18.26 -20.92
CA TRP A 32 -4.67 -19.30 -20.81
C TRP A 32 -5.26 -20.69 -21.09
N ALA A 33 -6.42 -21.03 -20.50
CA ALA A 33 -7.11 -22.29 -20.76
C ALA A 33 -7.55 -22.45 -22.22
N ALA A 34 -7.87 -21.34 -22.89
CA ALA A 34 -8.17 -21.30 -24.32
C ALA A 34 -6.92 -21.39 -25.22
N GLY A 35 -5.71 -21.39 -24.65
CA GLY A 35 -4.44 -21.42 -25.40
C GLY A 35 -4.12 -20.11 -26.13
N VAL A 36 -4.78 -19.00 -25.78
CA VAL A 36 -4.56 -17.69 -26.40
C VAL A 36 -3.34 -16.98 -25.83
N ILE A 37 -3.07 -17.19 -24.54
CA ILE A 37 -1.95 -16.55 -23.84
C ILE A 37 -1.11 -17.57 -23.08
N ASP A 38 0.19 -17.29 -23.00
CA ASP A 38 1.13 -18.02 -22.18
C ASP A 38 1.23 -17.39 -20.79
N LEU A 39 0.90 -18.15 -19.75
CA LEU A 39 0.93 -17.64 -18.37
C LEU A 39 2.34 -17.24 -17.93
N HIS A 40 3.38 -17.89 -18.47
CA HIS A 40 4.79 -17.62 -18.19
C HIS A 40 5.37 -16.41 -18.95
N PHE A 41 4.59 -15.75 -19.83
CA PHE A 41 5.05 -14.68 -20.71
C PHE A 41 5.71 -13.51 -19.95
N ILE A 42 5.13 -13.09 -18.82
CA ILE A 42 5.66 -11.97 -18.02
C ILE A 42 7.02 -12.34 -17.44
N ALA A 43 7.14 -13.52 -16.84
CA ALA A 43 8.38 -13.97 -16.23
C ALA A 43 9.46 -14.29 -17.28
N LEU A 44 9.08 -14.71 -18.49
CA LEU A 44 10.03 -14.95 -19.59
C LEU A 44 10.64 -13.64 -20.10
N ASN A 45 9.84 -12.58 -20.24
CA ASN A 45 10.27 -11.28 -20.76
C ASN A 45 10.59 -10.28 -19.63
N TRP A 46 11.04 -10.77 -18.48
CA TRP A 46 11.17 -9.96 -17.26
C TRP A 46 12.07 -8.73 -17.41
N GLY A 47 13.15 -8.85 -18.19
CA GLY A 47 14.05 -7.72 -18.50
C GLY A 47 13.37 -6.61 -19.30
N ASP A 48 12.50 -6.97 -20.24
CA ASP A 48 11.74 -6.01 -21.03
C ASP A 48 10.67 -5.31 -20.17
N PHE A 49 10.02 -6.05 -19.26
CA PHE A 49 9.10 -5.45 -18.28
C PHE A 49 9.80 -4.46 -17.35
N LEU A 50 11.06 -4.70 -16.98
CA LEU A 50 11.85 -3.80 -16.14
C LEU A 50 12.14 -2.47 -16.85
N SER A 51 12.52 -2.51 -18.13
CA SER A 51 12.71 -1.30 -18.92
C SER A 51 11.37 -0.59 -19.22
N ALA A 52 10.35 -1.34 -19.62
CA ALA A 52 9.03 -0.82 -19.95
C ALA A 52 8.37 -0.11 -18.76
N SER A 53 8.46 -0.67 -17.54
CA SER A 53 7.93 -0.04 -16.32
C SER A 53 8.66 1.27 -15.97
N THR A 54 9.97 1.36 -16.25
CA THR A 54 10.72 2.60 -16.08
C THR A 54 10.26 3.69 -17.04
N TYR A 55 10.12 3.35 -18.33
CA TYR A 55 9.58 4.28 -19.34
C TYR A 55 8.14 4.67 -19.05
N TYR A 56 7.33 3.73 -18.57
CA TYR A 56 5.96 3.96 -18.16
C TYR A 56 5.86 4.97 -17.01
N ALA A 57 6.70 4.85 -15.97
CA ALA A 57 6.73 5.81 -14.86
C ALA A 57 7.09 7.23 -15.32
N TRP A 58 8.09 7.36 -16.20
CA TRP A 58 8.44 8.66 -16.80
C TRP A 58 7.31 9.23 -17.64
N THR A 59 6.66 8.39 -18.45
CA THR A 59 5.53 8.80 -19.30
C THR A 59 4.38 9.31 -18.44
N LEU A 60 4.02 8.60 -17.36
CA LEU A 60 2.98 9.04 -16.43
C LEU A 60 3.33 10.36 -15.74
N ALA A 61 4.57 10.54 -15.31
CA ALA A 61 5.02 11.77 -14.67
C ALA A 61 4.89 12.98 -15.63
N ILE A 62 5.31 12.80 -16.88
CA ILE A 62 5.17 13.81 -17.92
C ILE A 62 3.69 14.14 -18.16
N LEU A 63 2.85 13.12 -18.32
CA LEU A 63 1.40 13.31 -18.49
C LEU A 63 0.74 14.00 -17.29
N ALA A 64 1.18 13.69 -16.06
CA ALA A 64 0.68 14.34 -14.85
C ALA A 64 1.04 15.82 -14.80
N VAL A 65 2.28 16.19 -15.18
CA VAL A 65 2.70 17.59 -15.28
C VAL A 65 1.90 18.33 -16.36
N PHE A 66 1.79 17.77 -17.56
CA PHE A 66 0.99 18.38 -18.63
C PHE A 66 -0.47 18.57 -18.21
N LYS A 67 -1.06 17.57 -17.57
CA LYS A 67 -2.43 17.65 -17.04
C LYS A 67 -2.55 18.77 -16.00
N ALA A 68 -1.60 18.90 -15.08
CA ALA A 68 -1.60 19.94 -14.05
C ALA A 68 -1.56 21.37 -14.60
N HIS A 69 -0.97 21.56 -15.78
CA HIS A 69 -0.94 22.84 -16.47
C HIS A 69 -2.18 23.08 -17.34
N LEU A 70 -2.65 22.07 -18.07
CA LEU A 70 -3.69 22.23 -19.10
C LEU A 70 -5.12 22.05 -18.58
N ALA A 71 -5.34 21.05 -17.72
CA ALA A 71 -6.66 20.64 -17.26
C ALA A 71 -6.59 20.10 -15.82
N PRO A 72 -6.25 20.97 -14.84
CA PRO A 72 -6.12 20.57 -13.45
C PRO A 72 -7.49 20.18 -12.87
N SER A 73 -7.53 19.09 -12.11
CA SER A 73 -8.78 18.61 -11.52
C SER A 73 -9.26 19.54 -10.38
N HIS A 74 -8.33 19.97 -9.52
CA HIS A 74 -8.60 20.92 -8.45
C HIS A 74 -7.52 22.00 -8.46
N LEU A 75 -7.90 23.25 -8.75
CA LEU A 75 -6.95 24.36 -8.92
C LEU A 75 -6.15 24.66 -7.66
N MET A 76 -6.77 24.51 -6.48
CA MET A 76 -6.22 24.85 -5.17
C MET A 76 -5.36 23.73 -4.56
N ASP A 77 -5.46 22.49 -5.07
CA ASP A 77 -4.68 21.33 -4.61
C ASP A 77 -3.44 21.07 -5.48
N ARG A 78 -2.92 22.13 -6.12
CA ARG A 78 -1.66 22.10 -6.88
C ARG A 78 -0.51 22.69 -6.07
N LYS A 79 0.62 22.00 -6.08
CA LYS A 79 1.86 22.45 -5.44
C LYS A 79 2.95 22.57 -6.51
N PHE A 80 3.23 23.79 -6.93
CA PHE A 80 4.34 24.09 -7.84
C PHE A 80 5.60 24.42 -7.02
N SER A 81 6.72 23.80 -7.35
CA SER A 81 8.02 24.08 -6.73
C SER A 81 8.82 25.14 -7.49
N GLY A 82 8.41 25.48 -8.71
CA GLY A 82 9.15 26.41 -9.59
C GLY A 82 10.35 25.78 -10.31
N ASN A 83 10.56 24.47 -10.16
CA ASN A 83 11.59 23.70 -10.86
C ASN A 83 10.95 22.49 -11.53
N LEU A 84 11.01 22.42 -12.86
CA LEU A 84 10.42 21.35 -13.66
C LEU A 84 10.84 19.95 -13.21
N PHE A 85 12.10 19.76 -12.81
CA PHE A 85 12.57 18.44 -12.37
C PHE A 85 11.92 18.01 -11.06
N THR A 86 11.78 18.94 -10.12
CA THR A 86 11.14 18.69 -8.82
C THR A 86 9.64 18.47 -8.99
N ASP A 87 8.99 19.28 -9.83
CA ASP A 87 7.57 19.16 -10.17
C ASP A 87 7.26 17.84 -10.88
N MET A 88 8.14 17.38 -11.76
CA MET A 88 8.01 16.07 -12.42
C MET A 88 8.28 14.90 -11.46
N TYR A 89 9.27 15.04 -10.57
CA TYR A 89 9.64 13.99 -9.63
C TYR A 89 8.56 13.79 -8.55
N ASN A 90 8.18 14.88 -7.85
CA ASN A 90 7.21 14.83 -6.76
C ASN A 90 5.75 14.85 -7.25
N GLY A 91 5.49 15.45 -8.42
CA GLY A 91 4.14 15.71 -8.89
C GLY A 91 3.61 17.08 -8.45
N ILE A 92 2.69 17.62 -9.24
CA ILE A 92 2.08 18.95 -9.01
C ILE A 92 0.68 18.80 -8.42
N GLU A 93 -0.18 17.99 -9.05
CA GLU A 93 -1.54 17.74 -8.58
C GLU A 93 -1.54 16.68 -7.48
N LEU A 94 -2.25 16.97 -6.37
CA LEU A 94 -2.45 15.98 -5.32
C LEU A 94 -3.30 14.80 -5.80
N HIS A 95 -4.36 15.05 -6.57
CA HIS A 95 -5.27 14.02 -7.10
C HIS A 95 -5.60 14.28 -8.58
N PRO A 96 -4.73 13.90 -9.52
CA PRO A 96 -5.08 14.00 -10.93
C PRO A 96 -6.23 13.05 -11.24
N ARG A 97 -7.33 13.59 -11.77
CA ARG A 97 -8.53 12.83 -12.15
C ARG A 97 -8.84 12.90 -13.63
N ILE A 98 -9.43 11.84 -14.16
CA ILE A 98 -10.11 11.86 -15.46
C ILE A 98 -11.62 11.71 -15.20
N GLY A 99 -12.36 12.78 -15.45
CA GLY A 99 -13.77 12.87 -15.03
C GLY A 99 -13.92 12.96 -13.50
N GLU A 100 -15.08 12.59 -12.99
CA GLU A 100 -15.44 12.79 -11.58
C GLU A 100 -14.88 11.68 -10.66
N TYR A 101 -14.96 10.42 -11.10
CA TYR A 101 -14.73 9.25 -10.24
C TYR A 101 -13.37 8.57 -10.42
N TRP A 102 -12.66 8.84 -11.51
CA TRP A 102 -11.42 8.13 -11.82
C TRP A 102 -10.20 8.90 -11.32
N ASP A 103 -9.69 8.44 -10.17
CA ASP A 103 -8.49 8.97 -9.51
C ASP A 103 -7.27 8.16 -9.94
N VAL A 104 -6.29 8.83 -10.56
CA VAL A 104 -5.13 8.16 -11.17
C VAL A 104 -4.26 7.47 -10.11
N LYS A 105 -4.15 8.02 -8.89
CA LYS A 105 -3.37 7.40 -7.82
C LYS A 105 -3.98 6.08 -7.38
N LEU A 106 -5.28 6.11 -7.08
CA LEU A 106 -6.01 4.92 -6.63
C LEU A 106 -6.01 3.85 -7.72
N PHE A 107 -6.22 4.24 -8.97
CA PHE A 107 -6.16 3.31 -10.09
C PHE A 107 -4.76 2.70 -10.26
N HIS A 108 -3.72 3.54 -10.27
CA HIS A 108 -2.37 3.07 -10.56
C HIS A 108 -1.81 2.17 -9.46
N ASN A 109 -1.83 2.61 -8.19
CA ASN A 109 -1.32 1.80 -7.11
C ASN A 109 -2.33 0.70 -6.74
N GLY A 110 -3.59 1.10 -6.53
CA GLY A 110 -4.57 0.20 -5.97
C GLY A 110 -5.00 -0.91 -6.92
N HIS A 111 -5.27 -0.61 -8.19
CA HIS A 111 -5.80 -1.60 -9.14
C HIS A 111 -4.69 -2.20 -9.98
N CYS A 112 -3.93 -1.37 -10.70
CA CYS A 112 -2.90 -1.86 -11.61
C CYS A 112 -1.76 -2.55 -10.87
N ALA A 113 -1.17 -1.92 -9.85
CA ALA A 113 0.00 -2.48 -9.19
C ALA A 113 -0.35 -3.74 -8.37
N MET A 114 -1.42 -3.71 -7.58
CA MET A 114 -1.81 -4.88 -6.76
C MET A 114 -2.27 -6.07 -7.60
N THR A 115 -3.00 -5.83 -8.70
CA THR A 115 -3.38 -6.90 -9.64
C THR A 115 -2.17 -7.40 -10.42
N GLY A 116 -1.30 -6.50 -10.89
CA GLY A 116 -0.06 -6.84 -11.57
C GLY A 116 0.82 -7.75 -10.71
N TRP A 117 0.88 -7.48 -9.41
CA TRP A 117 1.64 -8.30 -8.45
C TRP A 117 1.18 -9.77 -8.42
N THR A 118 -0.15 -10.01 -8.41
CA THR A 118 -0.71 -11.37 -8.48
C THR A 118 -0.40 -12.04 -9.82
N LEU A 119 -0.55 -11.31 -10.94
CA LEU A 119 -0.29 -11.86 -12.27
C LEU A 119 1.18 -12.23 -12.47
N ILE A 120 2.09 -11.40 -11.95
CA ILE A 120 3.51 -11.67 -11.93
C ILE A 120 3.79 -12.97 -11.17
N ASP A 121 3.21 -13.16 -9.99
CA ASP A 121 3.38 -14.40 -9.22
C ASP A 121 2.92 -15.65 -9.97
N LEU A 122 1.74 -15.59 -10.59
CA LEU A 122 1.23 -16.68 -11.43
C LEU A 122 2.20 -16.97 -12.59
N SER A 123 2.77 -15.92 -13.18
CA SER A 123 3.74 -16.07 -14.26
C SER A 123 5.04 -16.73 -13.81
N PHE A 124 5.55 -16.35 -12.62
CA PHE A 124 6.74 -16.96 -12.05
C PHE A 124 6.52 -18.45 -11.73
N ILE A 125 5.34 -18.82 -11.20
CA ILE A 125 4.99 -20.22 -10.96
C ILE A 125 4.93 -21.01 -12.28
N ALA A 126 4.27 -20.46 -13.30
CA ALA A 126 4.17 -21.08 -14.61
C ALA A 126 5.54 -21.30 -15.27
N LEU A 127 6.44 -20.30 -15.18
CA LEU A 127 7.79 -20.41 -15.71
C LEU A 127 8.62 -21.48 -14.97
N GLN A 128 8.45 -21.62 -13.66
CA GLN A 128 9.14 -22.69 -12.92
C GLN A 128 8.70 -24.08 -13.39
N TYR A 129 7.39 -24.28 -13.59
CA TYR A 129 6.87 -25.53 -14.13
C TYR A 129 7.42 -25.85 -15.52
N GLN A 130 7.46 -24.85 -16.41
CA GLN A 130 7.98 -25.06 -17.77
C GLN A 130 9.48 -25.36 -17.79
N LYS A 131 10.26 -24.73 -16.91
CA LYS A 131 11.73 -24.88 -16.87
C LYS A 131 12.18 -26.20 -16.25
N TYR A 132 11.47 -26.69 -15.22
CA TYR A 132 11.90 -27.84 -14.42
C TYR A 132 10.95 -29.04 -14.49
N GLY A 133 9.74 -28.88 -15.03
CA GLY A 133 8.70 -29.92 -15.07
C GLY A 133 7.95 -30.12 -13.74
N PHE A 134 8.31 -29.37 -12.70
CA PHE A 134 7.65 -29.42 -11.38
C PHE A 134 7.64 -28.02 -10.73
N ILE A 135 6.74 -27.84 -9.78
CA ILE A 135 6.59 -26.60 -9.00
C ILE A 135 7.06 -26.88 -7.56
N THR A 136 7.92 -26.02 -7.01
CA THR A 136 8.36 -26.16 -5.62
C THR A 136 7.30 -25.67 -4.66
N ASN A 137 7.17 -26.32 -3.52
CA ASN A 137 6.28 -25.86 -2.45
C ASN A 137 6.67 -24.46 -1.93
N SER A 138 7.96 -24.10 -1.97
CA SER A 138 8.44 -22.78 -1.56
C SER A 138 7.86 -21.65 -2.40
N ILE A 139 7.80 -21.78 -3.75
CA ILE A 139 7.26 -20.70 -4.60
C ILE A 139 5.76 -20.55 -4.38
N VAL A 140 5.05 -21.66 -4.19
CA VAL A 140 3.62 -21.66 -3.90
C VAL A 140 3.34 -20.95 -2.58
N ILE A 141 4.07 -21.25 -1.51
CA ILE A 141 3.88 -20.60 -0.20
C ILE A 141 4.09 -19.10 -0.29
N VAL A 142 5.18 -18.66 -0.93
CA VAL A 142 5.50 -17.24 -1.07
C VAL A 142 4.43 -16.51 -1.88
N SER A 143 4.03 -17.06 -3.03
CA SER A 143 3.00 -16.46 -3.88
C SER A 143 1.62 -16.47 -3.22
N LEU A 144 1.27 -17.50 -2.43
CA LEU A 144 0.01 -17.54 -1.68
C LEU A 144 -0.05 -16.47 -0.58
N LEU A 145 1.02 -16.34 0.23
CA LEU A 145 1.08 -15.30 1.25
C LEU A 145 1.01 -13.89 0.63
N ARG A 146 1.62 -13.71 -0.53
CA ARG A 146 1.60 -12.44 -1.25
C ARG A 146 0.25 -12.14 -1.89
N ALA A 147 -0.40 -13.15 -2.49
CA ALA A 147 -1.75 -13.04 -3.00
C ALA A 147 -2.75 -12.69 -1.90
N LEU A 148 -2.58 -13.27 -0.70
CA LEU A 148 -3.41 -12.93 0.46
C LEU A 148 -3.30 -11.44 0.82
N VAL A 149 -2.09 -10.87 0.84
CA VAL A 149 -1.89 -9.43 1.07
C VAL A 149 -2.53 -8.59 -0.04
N SER A 150 -2.37 -9.00 -1.30
CA SER A 150 -2.96 -8.25 -2.43
C SER A 150 -4.49 -8.25 -2.39
N VAL A 151 -5.09 -9.40 -2.11
CA VAL A 151 -6.55 -9.55 -2.01
C VAL A 151 -7.10 -8.81 -0.79
N ASP A 152 -6.44 -8.87 0.36
CA ASP A 152 -6.86 -8.14 1.57
C ASP A 152 -6.89 -6.63 1.31
N PHE A 153 -5.85 -6.09 0.67
CA PHE A 153 -5.82 -4.69 0.27
C PHE A 153 -6.98 -4.30 -0.65
N LEU A 154 -7.25 -5.12 -1.68
CA LEU A 154 -8.31 -4.86 -2.66
C LEU A 154 -9.72 -5.04 -2.08
N TRP A 155 -9.85 -5.87 -1.04
CA TRP A 155 -11.10 -6.07 -0.30
C TRP A 155 -11.36 -4.90 0.65
N ASN A 156 -10.32 -4.44 1.34
CA ASN A 156 -10.36 -3.32 2.30
C ASN A 156 -9.86 -2.00 1.67
N GLU A 157 -10.21 -1.77 0.40
CA GLU A 157 -9.75 -0.64 -0.42
C GLU A 157 -10.10 0.72 0.22
N ASP A 158 -11.16 0.79 1.04
CA ASP A 158 -11.60 2.01 1.70
C ASP A 158 -10.59 2.56 2.71
N TRP A 159 -9.79 1.68 3.30
CA TRP A 159 -8.76 2.07 4.25
C TRP A 159 -7.61 2.78 3.56
N TYR A 160 -7.27 2.38 2.33
CA TYR A 160 -6.19 3.00 1.55
C TYR A 160 -6.46 4.47 1.23
N LEU A 161 -7.72 4.91 1.17
CA LEU A 161 -8.06 6.34 1.01
C LEU A 161 -7.62 7.24 2.16
N ARG A 162 -7.09 6.66 3.24
CA ARG A 162 -6.60 7.36 4.44
C ARG A 162 -5.10 7.21 4.62
N SER A 163 -4.42 6.60 3.65
CA SER A 163 -2.96 6.45 3.62
C SER A 163 -2.29 7.79 3.33
N ILE A 164 -1.02 7.87 3.69
CA ILE A 164 -0.20 9.06 3.39
C ILE A 164 -0.07 9.30 1.87
N ASP A 165 0.04 8.22 1.10
CA ASP A 165 0.11 8.21 -0.37
C ASP A 165 -1.06 8.97 -1.01
N ILE A 166 -2.27 8.78 -0.47
CA ILE A 166 -3.48 9.43 -0.98
C ILE A 166 -3.54 10.85 -0.43
N CYS A 167 -3.44 11.03 0.88
CA CYS A 167 -3.76 12.30 1.52
C CYS A 167 -2.73 13.43 1.31
N GLU A 168 -1.43 13.10 1.17
CA GLU A 168 -0.37 14.12 1.28
C GLU A 168 0.56 14.18 0.07
N GLU A 169 0.87 13.04 -0.55
CA GLU A 169 1.91 12.95 -1.58
C GLU A 169 1.37 13.22 -2.99
N PRO A 170 1.79 14.26 -3.74
CA PRO A 170 1.29 14.46 -5.10
C PRO A 170 1.63 13.31 -6.07
N PHE A 171 0.90 13.21 -7.18
CA PHE A 171 1.17 12.18 -8.17
C PHE A 171 2.25 12.65 -9.16
N GLY A 172 3.45 12.08 -9.04
CA GLY A 172 4.59 12.32 -9.92
C GLY A 172 5.37 11.05 -10.23
N PHE A 173 6.60 11.22 -10.75
CA PHE A 173 7.48 10.09 -11.06
C PHE A 173 7.74 9.21 -9.85
N TYR A 174 8.00 9.78 -8.68
CA TYR A 174 8.26 9.02 -7.45
C TYR A 174 7.14 8.04 -7.14
N PHE A 175 5.89 8.50 -7.16
CA PHE A 175 4.70 7.69 -6.91
C PHE A 175 4.53 6.60 -7.98
N ALA A 176 4.62 6.98 -9.26
CA ALA A 176 4.44 6.07 -10.38
C ALA A 176 5.55 5.00 -10.46
N PHE A 177 6.78 5.37 -10.13
CA PHE A 177 7.91 4.46 -10.08
C PHE A 177 7.82 3.53 -8.85
N GLY A 178 7.44 4.05 -7.69
CA GLY A 178 7.27 3.24 -6.48
C GLY A 178 6.26 2.11 -6.67
N SER A 179 5.06 2.45 -7.13
CA SER A 179 3.99 1.47 -7.34
C SER A 179 4.16 0.64 -8.62
N GLY A 180 4.57 1.27 -9.73
CA GLY A 180 4.72 0.61 -11.03
C GLY A 180 6.00 -0.22 -11.21
N PHE A 181 7.10 0.14 -10.54
CA PHE A 181 8.37 -0.57 -10.63
C PHE A 181 8.73 -1.22 -9.29
N PHE A 182 8.92 -0.44 -8.24
CA PHE A 182 9.53 -0.94 -7.00
C PHE A 182 8.71 -2.08 -6.38
N LEU A 183 7.38 -1.94 -6.31
CA LEU A 183 6.48 -3.01 -5.85
C LEU A 183 6.68 -4.30 -6.65
N HIS A 184 6.61 -4.24 -7.97
CA HIS A 184 6.67 -5.42 -8.83
C HIS A 184 8.04 -6.10 -8.85
N PHE A 185 9.14 -5.35 -8.87
CA PHE A 185 10.48 -5.92 -9.03
C PHE A 185 11.15 -6.26 -7.70
N MET A 186 10.95 -5.45 -6.65
CA MET A 186 11.60 -5.69 -5.38
C MET A 186 10.83 -6.68 -4.51
N TYR A 187 9.50 -6.60 -4.50
CA TYR A 187 8.71 -7.47 -3.62
C TYR A 187 8.51 -8.88 -4.20
N THR A 188 8.92 -9.11 -5.45
CA THR A 188 8.92 -10.44 -6.08
C THR A 188 10.30 -11.09 -6.13
N LEU A 189 11.32 -10.50 -5.49
CA LEU A 189 12.69 -11.03 -5.46
C LEU A 189 12.75 -12.48 -5.00
N GLN A 190 11.87 -12.89 -4.08
CA GLN A 190 11.80 -14.28 -3.63
C GLN A 190 11.36 -15.22 -4.76
N SER A 191 10.36 -14.82 -5.57
CA SER A 191 9.91 -15.60 -6.73
C SER A 191 10.98 -15.63 -7.82
N GLN A 192 11.67 -14.50 -8.06
CA GLN A 192 12.80 -14.41 -8.99
C GLN A 192 13.94 -15.34 -8.59
N TYR A 193 14.28 -15.38 -7.29
CA TYR A 193 15.31 -16.29 -6.76
C TYR A 193 14.91 -17.76 -6.95
N LEU A 194 13.66 -18.12 -6.64
CA LEU A 194 13.18 -19.51 -6.71
C LEU A 194 13.06 -20.07 -8.13
N ILE A 195 13.00 -19.21 -9.16
CA ILE A 195 13.11 -19.66 -10.56
C ILE A 195 14.54 -20.02 -10.95
N GLN A 196 15.54 -19.35 -10.37
CA GLN A 196 16.93 -19.66 -10.66
C GLN A 196 17.40 -20.86 -9.82
N TYR A 197 16.95 -20.92 -8.57
CA TYR A 197 17.31 -21.94 -7.59
C TYR A 197 16.03 -22.57 -7.01
N PRO A 198 15.49 -23.63 -7.64
CA PRO A 198 14.29 -24.30 -7.17
C PRO A 198 14.59 -25.05 -5.86
N VAL A 199 14.21 -24.46 -4.73
CA VAL A 199 14.33 -25.08 -3.41
C VAL A 199 12.98 -25.67 -3.00
N SER A 200 12.94 -26.97 -2.76
CA SER A 200 11.79 -27.64 -2.12
C SER A 200 12.09 -27.86 -0.64
N VAL A 201 11.20 -27.37 0.22
CA VAL A 201 11.34 -27.53 1.68
C VAL A 201 10.61 -28.78 2.17
N SER A 202 10.97 -29.29 3.35
CA SER A 202 10.24 -30.41 3.95
C SER A 202 8.78 -30.00 4.22
N PRO A 203 7.79 -30.92 4.13
CA PRO A 203 6.39 -30.60 4.40
C PRO A 203 6.16 -29.96 5.79
N GLY A 204 6.93 -30.39 6.80
CA GLY A 204 6.87 -29.81 8.14
C GLY A 204 7.35 -28.35 8.18
N THR A 205 8.45 -28.04 7.47
CA THR A 205 8.94 -26.67 7.33
C THR A 205 7.97 -25.80 6.52
N ALA A 206 7.42 -26.32 5.44
CA ALA A 206 6.39 -25.65 4.63
C ALA A 206 5.17 -25.27 5.49
N PHE A 207 4.65 -26.23 6.27
CA PHE A 207 3.54 -25.99 7.18
C PHE A 207 3.88 -24.92 8.23
N PHE A 208 5.07 -25.00 8.83
CA PHE A 208 5.53 -23.99 9.79
C PHE A 208 5.61 -22.58 9.18
N LEU A 209 6.14 -22.44 7.96
CA LEU A 209 6.22 -21.15 7.26
C LEU A 209 4.84 -20.57 6.95
N LEU A 210 3.90 -21.41 6.50
CA LEU A 210 2.51 -21.01 6.28
C LEU A 210 1.84 -20.57 7.57
N LEU A 211 2.04 -21.34 8.66
CA LEU A 211 1.46 -21.02 9.96
C LEU A 211 2.05 -19.71 10.51
N LEU A 212 3.35 -19.49 10.36
CA LEU A 212 4.01 -18.25 10.74
C LEU A 212 3.47 -17.05 9.95
N GLY A 213 3.39 -17.17 8.63
CA GLY A 213 2.85 -16.11 7.76
C GLY A 213 1.36 -15.82 8.04
N GLY A 214 0.55 -16.87 8.17
CA GLY A 214 -0.87 -16.74 8.51
C GLY A 214 -1.10 -16.15 9.89
N THR A 215 -0.31 -16.54 10.90
CA THR A 215 -0.40 -15.95 12.25
C THR A 215 -0.02 -14.48 12.23
N GLY A 216 1.03 -14.09 11.49
CA GLY A 216 1.39 -12.69 11.28
C GLY A 216 0.24 -11.89 10.66
N TYR A 217 -0.44 -12.46 9.66
CA TYR A 217 -1.60 -11.84 9.04
C TYR A 217 -2.78 -11.71 10.00
N VAL A 218 -3.10 -12.75 10.77
CA VAL A 218 -4.20 -12.71 11.74
C VAL A 218 -3.96 -11.63 12.79
N ILE A 219 -2.73 -11.50 13.31
CA ILE A 219 -2.38 -10.44 14.26
C ILE A 219 -2.57 -9.05 13.63
N TYR A 220 -2.09 -8.87 12.39
CA TYR A 220 -2.27 -7.63 11.64
C TYR A 220 -3.75 -7.28 11.43
N TYR A 221 -4.54 -8.27 10.99
CA TYR A 221 -5.96 -8.11 10.72
C TYR A 221 -6.72 -7.71 12.00
N LEU A 222 -6.50 -8.43 13.10
CA LEU A 222 -7.14 -8.14 14.38
C LEU A 222 -6.78 -6.74 14.90
N ALA A 223 -5.51 -6.34 14.80
CA ALA A 223 -5.08 -5.01 15.22
C ALA A 223 -5.72 -3.90 14.35
N SER A 224 -5.83 -4.14 13.04
CA SER A 224 -6.42 -3.20 12.09
C SER A 224 -7.93 -3.08 12.26
N ASP A 225 -8.63 -4.20 12.44
CA ASP A 225 -10.07 -4.22 12.70
C ASP A 225 -10.42 -3.56 14.04
N GLN A 226 -9.60 -3.81 15.09
CA GLN A 226 -9.74 -3.14 16.37
C GLN A 226 -9.62 -1.61 16.21
N LYS A 227 -8.60 -1.14 15.50
CA LYS A 227 -8.38 0.29 15.23
C LYS A 227 -9.53 0.90 14.43
N ASN A 228 -10.02 0.19 13.42
CA ASN A 228 -11.14 0.64 12.59
C ASN A 228 -12.45 0.70 13.37
N THR A 229 -12.72 -0.29 14.22
CA THR A 229 -13.91 -0.35 15.08
C THR A 229 -13.93 0.82 16.06
N VAL A 230 -12.83 1.06 16.77
CA VAL A 230 -12.73 2.17 17.73
C VAL A 230 -12.94 3.53 17.05
N ARG A 231 -12.40 3.71 15.84
CA ARG A 231 -12.61 4.94 15.06
C ARG A 231 -14.05 5.10 14.58
N LYS A 232 -14.72 4.01 14.17
CA LYS A 232 -16.12 4.03 13.73
C LYS A 232 -17.08 4.31 14.88
N THR A 233 -16.80 3.81 16.09
CA THR A 233 -17.65 4.01 17.28
C THR A 233 -17.30 5.26 18.08
N GLY A 234 -16.32 6.06 17.63
CA GLY A 234 -15.89 7.26 18.34
C GLY A 234 -15.30 6.97 19.74
N GLY A 235 -14.79 5.75 19.95
CA GLY A 235 -14.29 5.30 21.26
C GLY A 235 -15.30 4.55 22.12
N ASP A 236 -16.59 4.47 21.73
CA ASP A 236 -17.60 3.74 22.49
C ASP A 236 -17.66 2.26 22.09
N CYS A 237 -16.59 1.53 22.37
CA CYS A 237 -16.53 0.09 22.15
C CYS A 237 -15.69 -0.61 23.22
N VAL A 238 -15.88 -1.92 23.34
CA VAL A 238 -15.08 -2.77 24.21
C VAL A 238 -13.92 -3.35 23.40
N VAL A 239 -12.71 -3.12 23.87
CA VAL A 239 -11.47 -3.60 23.28
C VAL A 239 -10.80 -4.52 24.30
N ALA A 240 -10.62 -5.80 23.93
CA ALA A 240 -10.00 -6.80 24.80
C ALA A 240 -10.62 -6.92 26.21
N GLY A 241 -11.95 -6.78 26.31
CA GLY A 241 -12.70 -6.92 27.56
C GLY A 241 -12.83 -5.66 28.41
N GLU A 242 -12.14 -4.57 28.06
CA GLU A 242 -12.28 -3.25 28.71
C GLU A 242 -12.85 -2.20 27.74
N ARG A 243 -13.44 -1.12 28.26
CA ARG A 243 -13.82 0.02 27.41
C ARG A 243 -12.57 0.62 26.76
N ALA A 244 -12.67 0.95 25.47
CA ALA A 244 -11.58 1.53 24.70
C ALA A 244 -11.12 2.84 25.35
N LYS A 245 -9.81 2.95 25.62
CA LYS A 245 -9.19 4.15 26.18
C LYS A 245 -8.60 4.96 25.03
N CYS A 246 -9.15 6.16 24.84
CA CYS A 246 -8.79 7.05 23.73
C CYS A 246 -8.45 8.44 24.26
N ILE A 247 -7.41 9.05 23.69
CA ILE A 247 -7.11 10.48 23.86
C ILE A 247 -7.72 11.21 22.67
N LYS A 248 -8.54 12.22 22.96
CA LYS A 248 -9.14 13.11 21.97
C LYS A 248 -8.17 14.25 21.72
N ALA A 249 -7.42 14.18 20.62
CA ALA A 249 -6.50 15.23 20.20
C ALA A 249 -7.25 16.18 19.26
N GLN A 250 -7.35 17.45 19.63
CA GLN A 250 -7.94 18.48 18.77
C GLN A 250 -6.84 19.22 18.03
N PHE A 251 -7.02 19.43 16.73
CA PHE A 251 -6.15 20.26 15.93
C PHE A 251 -6.99 21.22 15.09
N VAL A 252 -6.46 22.43 14.88
CA VAL A 252 -7.12 23.45 14.05
C VAL A 252 -6.57 23.31 12.64
N THR A 253 -7.48 23.11 11.70
CA THR A 253 -7.16 23.03 10.27
C THR A 253 -6.88 24.44 9.75
N LYS A 254 -6.21 24.59 8.60
CA LYS A 254 -5.90 25.92 8.02
C LYS A 254 -7.14 26.79 7.79
N ASP A 255 -8.31 26.16 7.64
CA ASP A 255 -9.61 26.81 7.47
C ASP A 255 -10.27 27.27 8.79
N GLY A 256 -9.57 27.15 9.93
CA GLY A 256 -10.11 27.48 11.25
C GLY A 256 -11.07 26.45 11.83
N VAL A 257 -11.29 25.32 11.14
CA VAL A 257 -12.14 24.22 11.61
C VAL A 257 -11.38 23.37 12.63
N ILE A 258 -11.96 23.21 13.82
CA ILE A 258 -11.46 22.29 14.85
C ILE A 258 -11.80 20.87 14.41
N GLN A 259 -10.78 20.05 14.16
CA GLN A 259 -10.92 18.63 13.91
C GLN A 259 -10.46 17.83 15.13
N GLU A 260 -11.17 16.73 15.40
CA GLU A 260 -10.90 15.84 16.51
C GLU A 260 -10.34 14.51 15.97
N ASN A 261 -9.15 14.14 16.44
CA ASN A 261 -8.52 12.87 16.16
C ASN A 261 -8.48 12.00 17.41
N LEU A 262 -8.86 10.73 17.27
CA LEU A 262 -8.85 9.75 18.35
C LEU A 262 -7.53 8.96 18.33
N LEU A 263 -6.74 9.11 19.39
CA LEU A 263 -5.54 8.33 19.64
C LEU A 263 -5.86 7.20 20.61
N ILE A 264 -5.72 5.96 20.16
CA ILE A 264 -6.09 4.76 20.93
C ILE A 264 -4.87 4.30 21.74
N TYR A 265 -5.03 4.12 23.04
CA TYR A 265 -3.96 3.59 23.92
C TYR A 265 -4.44 2.37 24.73
N SER A 266 -5.44 1.65 24.23
CA SER A 266 -5.93 0.37 24.78
C SER A 266 -5.87 -0.77 23.75
N GLY A 267 -5.78 -2.01 24.22
CA GLY A 267 -5.74 -3.22 23.39
C GLY A 267 -4.41 -3.43 22.66
N MET A 268 -4.43 -4.09 21.50
CA MET A 268 -3.20 -4.40 20.75
C MET A 268 -2.39 -3.13 20.39
N SER A 269 -3.07 -2.01 20.12
CA SER A 269 -2.45 -0.72 19.81
C SER A 269 -1.66 -0.07 20.97
N ALA A 270 -1.90 -0.51 22.22
CA ALA A 270 -1.19 -0.01 23.40
C ALA A 270 0.12 -0.78 23.66
N ASN A 271 0.07 -2.10 23.48
CA ASN A 271 1.18 -3.01 23.75
C ASN A 271 2.18 -3.07 22.59
N LEU A 272 1.69 -2.92 21.37
CA LEU A 272 2.50 -2.65 20.19
C LEU A 272 2.04 -1.30 19.61
N PRO A 273 2.70 -0.19 19.99
CA PRO A 273 2.55 1.05 19.25
C PRO A 273 3.24 0.83 17.90
N LEU A 274 2.56 0.14 16.99
CA LEU A 274 2.87 0.19 15.57
C LEU A 274 2.40 1.59 15.14
N PRO A 275 3.31 2.50 14.77
CA PRO A 275 2.92 3.66 13.98
C PRO A 275 2.09 3.14 12.80
N GLY A 276 1.16 3.94 12.28
CA GLY A 276 0.40 3.57 11.08
C GLY A 276 1.31 3.41 9.86
N TYR A 277 2.12 2.36 9.84
CA TYR A 277 2.95 1.96 8.72
C TYR A 277 2.01 1.27 7.76
N ASP A 278 1.62 2.06 6.78
CA ASP A 278 1.02 1.56 5.56
C ASP A 278 1.94 0.48 4.97
N HIS A 279 1.38 -0.70 4.74
CA HIS A 279 1.92 -1.79 3.93
C HIS A 279 3.23 -2.54 4.27
N ASP A 280 3.97 -2.22 5.33
CA ASP A 280 5.21 -2.95 5.64
C ASP A 280 5.03 -4.30 6.37
N PHE A 281 4.40 -5.26 5.68
CA PHE A 281 4.51 -6.70 6.00
C PHE A 281 5.97 -7.21 5.90
N GLY A 282 6.87 -6.39 5.33
CA GLY A 282 8.32 -6.64 5.26
C GLY A 282 9.03 -6.72 6.62
N TYR A 283 8.40 -6.31 7.73
CA TYR A 283 9.04 -6.37 9.04
C TYR A 283 9.22 -7.79 9.60
N LEU A 284 8.34 -8.74 9.27
CA LEU A 284 8.48 -10.13 9.74
C LEU A 284 9.61 -10.90 9.01
N ILE A 285 10.08 -10.42 7.86
CA ILE A 285 11.23 -10.99 7.13
C ILE A 285 12.52 -10.16 7.33
N ARG A 286 12.44 -8.91 7.82
CA ARG A 286 13.62 -8.05 8.09
C ARG A 286 14.43 -8.39 9.34
N ILE A 287 13.93 -9.25 10.24
CA ILE A 287 14.62 -9.60 11.51
C ILE A 287 15.93 -10.41 11.31
N ARG A 288 16.37 -10.73 10.09
CA ARG A 288 17.65 -11.45 9.87
C ARG A 288 18.71 -10.71 9.01
N ILE A 289 18.49 -9.48 8.52
CA ILE A 289 19.47 -8.83 7.61
C ILE A 289 20.07 -7.50 8.11
N MET A 290 19.52 -6.85 9.15
CA MET A 290 20.19 -5.71 9.78
C MET A 290 20.59 -6.04 11.22
N GLY A 291 21.69 -6.78 11.34
CA GLY A 291 22.51 -6.72 12.55
C GLY A 291 23.08 -5.32 12.71
N ASN A 292 23.03 -4.82 13.94
CA ASN A 292 23.80 -3.68 14.44
C ASN A 292 23.80 -2.42 13.56
N CYS A 293 22.82 -1.54 13.75
CA CYS A 293 23.14 -0.12 13.78
C CYS A 293 22.19 0.67 14.67
N SER A 294 22.81 1.39 15.61
CA SER A 294 22.25 2.31 16.60
C SER A 294 21.44 3.44 15.98
N SER A 295 20.31 3.82 16.59
CA SER A 295 20.01 5.24 16.81
C SER A 295 18.86 5.47 17.81
N SER A 296 19.23 6.07 18.95
CA SER A 296 18.54 7.12 19.72
C SER A 296 17.03 7.03 20.00
N LYS A 297 16.73 6.84 21.29
CA LYS A 297 15.46 7.12 21.97
C LYS A 297 14.94 8.54 21.68
N LEU A 298 13.75 8.67 21.08
CA LEU A 298 12.93 9.87 21.19
C LEU A 298 11.99 9.73 22.39
N ARG A 299 12.18 10.61 23.37
CA ARG A 299 11.46 10.66 24.64
C ARG A 299 10.27 11.61 24.50
N TRP A 300 9.06 11.08 24.40
CA TRP A 300 7.83 11.87 24.49
C TRP A 300 7.60 12.28 25.96
N ARG A 301 7.51 13.58 26.23
CA ARG A 301 7.03 14.11 27.53
C ARG A 301 5.52 14.35 27.42
N SER A 302 4.75 13.75 28.31
CA SER A 302 3.38 14.18 28.58
C SER A 302 3.42 15.58 29.19
N VAL A 303 2.58 16.48 28.69
CA VAL A 303 2.31 17.76 29.34
C VAL A 303 1.03 17.56 30.14
N ASP A 304 1.18 17.44 31.45
CA ASP A 304 0.06 17.52 32.38
C ASP A 304 -0.44 18.97 32.46
N ASP A 305 -1.75 19.06 32.55
CA ASP A 305 -2.56 20.27 32.60
C ASP A 305 -2.27 21.06 33.90
N SER A 306 -1.57 22.19 33.78
CA SER A 306 -1.61 23.25 34.80
C SER A 306 -1.16 24.59 34.22
N SER A 307 -2.14 25.49 34.08
CA SER A 307 -2.03 26.94 34.29
C SER A 307 -0.66 27.60 33.99
N ASN A 308 -0.46 28.06 32.75
CA ASN A 308 -0.05 29.45 32.50
C ASN A 308 0.04 29.73 30.99
N GLY A 309 -0.62 30.80 30.57
CA GLY A 309 -0.57 31.28 29.20
C GLY A 309 0.86 31.60 28.77
N ARG A 310 1.27 31.02 27.64
CA ARG A 310 2.17 31.67 26.69
C ARG A 310 2.03 31.00 25.32
N CYS A 311 1.51 31.80 24.40
CA CYS A 311 1.38 31.52 22.99
C CYS A 311 2.77 31.17 22.41
N LEU A 312 2.93 29.97 21.84
CA LEU A 312 4.08 29.63 21.01
C LEU A 312 3.57 29.39 19.59
N ARG A 313 3.90 30.35 18.71
CA ARG A 313 3.87 30.17 17.26
C ARG A 313 4.90 29.11 16.88
N VAL A 314 4.47 28.13 16.10
CA VAL A 314 5.29 27.47 15.08
C VAL A 314 4.42 27.38 13.82
#